data_AF-A0ABC8TH25-F1
#
_entry.id   AF-A0ABC8TH25-F1
#
_cell.length_a   1.000
_cell.length_b   1.000
_cell.length_c   1.000
_cell.angle_alpha   90.00
_cell.angle_beta   90.00
_cell.angle_gamma   90.00
#
_symmetry.space_group_name_H-M   'P 1'
#
loop_
_entity.id
_entity.type
_entity.pdbx_description
1 polymer ?
#
loop_
_entity_poly.entity_id
_entity_poly.type
_entity_poly.pdbx_seq_one_letter_code
_entity_poly.pdbx_strand_id
1 'polypeptide(L)'
;MAWTLFWVGLVLVVSGSASGGNVTYDGRSLIIDGQRKLLFSGSIHYPRSTPDMWPSLISKAKEGGVDVIQTYVFWNLHEPQPGQYDFSGGRDIVGFIKEIQAQGLYACLRIGPFIEGEWTYGGLPFWLHDVPGIVFRSDNEPFKLHMQNFTTKIVNMMKAEGLYASQGGPIILSQVETIENEYQNVEKAFRDKGPPYVRWAAEMAVGLQTGVPWVMCKQDDAPDPVVSLLHFKYDAPDPVTSNDFDGDLNESLGGTRNSR
;
A
#
# COMPACT_ATOMS: atom_id res chain seq x y z
N MET A 1 43.34 -45.99 15.83
CA MET A 1 41.99 -45.98 15.22
C MET A 1 41.30 -44.71 15.66
N ALA A 2 41.27 -43.69 14.81
CA ALA A 2 40.56 -42.43 15.08
C ALA A 2 39.16 -42.51 14.45
N TRP A 3 38.13 -42.36 15.27
CA TRP A 3 36.74 -42.35 14.81
C TRP A 3 36.30 -40.90 14.60
N THR A 4 36.22 -40.46 13.35
CA THR A 4 35.57 -39.19 12.98
C THR A 4 34.06 -39.41 12.91
N LEU A 5 33.33 -38.83 13.86
CA LEU A 5 31.87 -38.76 13.84
C LEU A 5 31.44 -37.66 12.86
N PHE A 6 30.82 -38.06 11.74
CA PHE A 6 30.13 -37.15 10.84
C PHE A 6 28.78 -36.75 11.47
N TRP A 7 28.66 -35.49 11.89
CA TRP A 7 27.38 -34.87 12.21
C TRP A 7 26.71 -34.43 10.91
N VAL A 8 25.70 -35.18 10.46
CA VAL A 8 24.78 -34.71 9.43
C VAL A 8 23.74 -33.85 10.13
N GLY A 9 23.98 -32.53 10.15
CA GLY A 9 22.98 -31.56 10.58
C GLY A 9 21.83 -31.54 9.58
N LEU A 10 20.67 -32.07 9.98
CA LEU A 10 19.42 -31.92 9.26
C LEU A 10 19.00 -30.44 9.33
N VAL A 11 19.28 -29.67 8.29
CA VAL A 11 18.70 -28.33 8.13
C VAL A 11 17.25 -28.52 7.70
N LEU A 12 16.34 -28.47 8.67
CA LEU A 12 14.91 -28.31 8.41
C LEU A 12 14.70 -26.89 7.86
N VAL A 13 14.59 -26.78 6.54
CA VAL A 13 14.04 -25.58 5.91
C VAL A 13 12.55 -25.59 6.23
N VAL A 14 12.16 -24.91 7.29
CA VAL A 14 10.75 -24.61 7.57
C VAL A 14 10.32 -23.60 6.52
N SER A 15 9.72 -24.09 5.44
CA SER A 15 8.98 -23.26 4.50
C SER A 15 7.76 -22.72 5.25
N GLY A 16 7.92 -21.58 5.91
CA GLY A 16 6.81 -20.85 6.50
C GLY A 16 5.90 -20.38 5.37
N SER A 17 4.77 -21.08 5.15
CA SER A 17 3.68 -20.51 4.37
C SER A 17 3.19 -19.29 5.12
N ALA A 18 3.23 -18.13 4.47
CA ALA A 18 2.60 -16.90 4.95
C ALA A 18 1.06 -17.03 4.83
N SER A 19 0.46 -17.95 5.59
CA SER A 19 -0.96 -17.83 5.92
C SER A 19 -1.04 -16.73 6.96
N GLY A 20 -1.55 -15.55 6.60
CA GLY A 20 -1.91 -14.60 7.63
C GLY A 20 -2.96 -15.25 8.50
N GLY A 21 -2.80 -15.21 9.82
CA GLY A 21 -3.93 -15.38 10.75
C GLY A 21 -4.33 -14.01 11.30
N ASN A 22 -4.36 -13.86 12.62
CA ASN A 22 -4.82 -12.61 13.22
C ASN A 22 -3.78 -11.49 13.03
N VAL A 23 -4.16 -10.44 12.29
CA VAL A 23 -3.32 -9.26 12.06
C VAL A 23 -3.79 -8.12 12.95
N THR A 24 -2.89 -7.67 13.82
CA THR A 24 -3.12 -6.55 14.75
C THR A 24 -1.93 -5.61 14.72
N TYR A 25 -2.01 -4.49 15.44
CA TYR A 25 -0.90 -3.54 15.56
C TYR A 25 -0.90 -2.93 16.95
N ASP A 26 0.24 -2.36 17.32
CA ASP A 26 0.35 -1.45 18.46
C ASP A 26 1.28 -0.28 18.10
N GLY A 27 1.61 0.56 19.09
CA GLY A 27 2.46 1.74 18.88
C GLY A 27 3.89 1.46 18.42
N ARG A 28 4.29 0.20 18.22
CA ARG A 28 5.65 -0.17 17.78
C ARG A 28 5.69 -0.93 16.46
N SER A 29 4.76 -1.84 16.20
CA SER A 29 4.81 -2.66 14.99
C SER A 29 3.49 -3.33 14.64
N LEU A 30 3.40 -3.81 13.39
CA LEU A 30 2.43 -4.83 13.02
C LEU A 30 2.74 -6.15 13.73
N ILE A 31 1.67 -6.83 14.14
CA ILE A 31 1.70 -8.11 14.82
C ILE A 31 0.91 -9.08 13.95
N ILE A 32 1.60 -10.06 13.38
CA ILE A 32 1.02 -11.11 12.55
C ILE A 32 1.17 -12.42 13.31
N ASP A 33 0.06 -13.09 13.60
CA ASP A 33 0.02 -14.35 14.36
C ASP A 33 0.68 -14.24 15.74
N GLY A 34 0.45 -13.10 16.41
CA GLY A 34 1.01 -12.81 17.73
C GLY A 34 2.50 -12.46 17.71
N GLN A 35 3.16 -12.46 16.55
CA GLN A 35 4.56 -12.08 16.42
C GLN A 35 4.73 -10.70 15.79
N ARG A 36 5.55 -9.87 16.43
CA ARG A 36 5.96 -8.58 15.89
C ARG A 36 6.83 -8.81 14.66
N LYS A 37 6.47 -8.17 13.54
CA LYS A 37 7.25 -8.24 12.30
C LYS A 37 7.64 -6.84 11.84
N LEU A 38 8.92 -6.69 11.50
CA LEU A 38 9.37 -5.60 10.66
C LEU A 38 9.21 -6.09 9.22
N LEU A 39 8.45 -5.37 8.41
CA LEU A 39 8.07 -5.80 7.07
C LEU A 39 8.71 -4.89 6.03
N PHE A 40 9.46 -5.48 5.11
CA PHE A 40 9.93 -4.78 3.92
C PHE A 40 8.91 -4.93 2.80
N SER A 41 8.53 -3.82 2.19
CA SER A 41 7.47 -3.81 1.20
C SER A 41 7.92 -3.24 -0.14
N GLY A 42 7.54 -3.91 -1.22
CA GLY A 42 7.84 -3.52 -2.60
C GLY A 42 6.57 -3.39 -3.42
N SER A 43 6.48 -2.37 -4.27
CA SER A 43 5.29 -2.16 -5.12
C SER A 43 5.44 -2.86 -6.46
N ILE A 44 4.47 -3.71 -6.81
CA ILE A 44 4.37 -4.36 -8.13
C ILE A 44 2.93 -4.21 -8.61
N HIS A 45 2.73 -3.48 -9.71
CA HIS A 45 1.40 -3.25 -10.27
C HIS A 45 1.10 -4.29 -11.34
N TYR A 46 0.13 -5.18 -11.08
CA TYR A 46 -0.21 -6.30 -11.97
C TYR A 46 -0.47 -5.90 -13.43
N PRO A 47 -1.11 -4.75 -13.77
CA PRO A 47 -1.36 -4.39 -15.16
C PRO A 47 -0.14 -3.87 -15.91
N ARG A 48 0.97 -3.59 -15.21
CA ARG A 48 2.22 -3.11 -15.82
C ARG A 48 3.12 -4.25 -16.31
N SER A 49 2.68 -5.50 -16.14
CA SER A 49 3.38 -6.71 -16.58
C SER A 49 2.36 -7.76 -17.02
N THR A 50 2.80 -8.78 -17.76
CA THR A 50 1.91 -9.88 -18.16
C THR A 50 1.76 -10.92 -17.05
N PRO A 51 0.68 -11.72 -17.05
CA PRO A 51 0.51 -12.84 -16.11
C PRO A 51 1.71 -13.78 -16.06
N ASP A 52 2.32 -14.07 -17.22
CA ASP A 52 3.51 -14.92 -17.33
C ASP A 52 4.75 -14.33 -16.64
N MET A 53 4.81 -13.00 -16.48
CA MET A 53 5.91 -12.31 -15.81
C MET A 53 5.74 -12.24 -14.30
N TRP A 54 4.51 -12.30 -13.77
CA TRP A 54 4.24 -12.13 -12.34
C TRP A 54 5.05 -13.09 -11.46
N PRO A 55 5.13 -14.40 -11.74
CA PRO A 55 5.90 -15.31 -10.92
C PRO A 55 7.38 -14.92 -10.80
N SER A 56 7.99 -14.51 -11.92
CA SER A 56 9.40 -14.10 -11.96
C SER A 56 9.64 -12.77 -11.22
N LEU A 57 8.73 -11.81 -11.37
CA LEU A 57 8.83 -10.52 -10.67
C LEU A 57 8.70 -10.68 -9.15
N ILE A 58 7.74 -11.49 -8.71
CA ILE A 58 7.52 -11.78 -7.29
C ILE A 58 8.72 -12.56 -6.71
N SER A 59 9.27 -13.52 -7.45
CA SER A 59 10.46 -14.27 -7.01
C SER A 59 11.67 -13.35 -6.81
N LYS A 60 11.90 -12.44 -7.75
CA LYS A 60 12.99 -11.46 -7.64
C LYS A 60 12.79 -10.50 -6.47
N ALA A 61 11.56 -10.08 -6.20
CA ALA A 61 11.26 -9.26 -5.02
C ALA A 61 11.54 -10.03 -3.72
N LYS A 62 11.16 -11.31 -3.66
CA LYS A 62 11.47 -12.20 -2.54
C LYS A 62 12.98 -12.38 -2.33
N GLU A 63 13.73 -12.63 -3.41
CA GLU A 63 15.19 -12.72 -3.38
C GLU A 63 15.84 -11.39 -2.94
N GLY A 64 15.21 -10.26 -3.28
CA GLY A 64 15.58 -8.93 -2.83
C GLY A 64 15.23 -8.62 -1.36
N GLY A 65 14.66 -9.58 -0.62
CA GLY A 65 14.32 -9.42 0.79
C GLY A 65 13.00 -8.69 1.06
N VAL A 66 12.09 -8.64 0.08
CA VAL A 66 10.74 -8.10 0.27
C VAL A 66 9.85 -9.14 0.94
N ASP A 67 9.17 -8.75 2.02
CA ASP A 67 8.18 -9.57 2.73
C ASP A 67 6.75 -9.34 2.23
N VAL A 68 6.46 -8.12 1.76
CA VAL A 68 5.11 -7.67 1.41
C VAL A 68 5.07 -7.05 0.01
N ILE A 69 4.28 -7.60 -0.90
CA ILE A 69 4.02 -6.96 -2.19
C ILE A 69 2.84 -6.00 -2.06
N GLN A 70 3.02 -4.75 -2.47
CA GLN A 70 1.95 -3.76 -2.56
C GLN A 70 1.47 -3.64 -4.00
N THR A 71 0.16 -3.49 -4.17
CA THR A 71 -0.40 -3.23 -5.49
C THR A 71 -1.63 -2.34 -5.40
N TYR A 72 -1.77 -1.44 -6.37
CA TYR A 72 -2.99 -0.66 -6.57
C TYR A 72 -4.03 -1.45 -7.32
N VAL A 73 -5.30 -1.16 -7.06
CA VAL A 73 -6.42 -1.64 -7.86
C VAL A 73 -6.84 -0.55 -8.84
N PHE A 74 -6.82 -0.88 -10.13
CA PHE A 74 -7.04 0.07 -11.21
C PHE A 74 -8.52 0.07 -11.62
N TRP A 75 -9.34 0.95 -11.03
CA TRP A 75 -10.79 0.95 -11.26
C TRP A 75 -11.15 1.09 -12.75
N ASN A 76 -10.56 2.06 -13.45
CA ASN A 76 -10.79 2.27 -14.88
C ASN A 76 -10.49 1.04 -15.75
N LEU A 77 -9.52 0.23 -15.35
CA LEU A 77 -9.14 -0.99 -16.05
C LEU A 77 -10.16 -2.10 -15.82
N HIS A 78 -10.71 -2.17 -14.60
CA HIS A 78 -11.68 -3.19 -14.21
C HIS A 78 -13.11 -2.83 -14.58
N GLU A 79 -13.45 -1.56 -14.72
CA GLU A 79 -14.80 -1.11 -15.06
C GLU A 79 -14.76 -0.10 -16.23
N PRO A 80 -14.48 -0.56 -17.47
CA PRO A 80 -14.42 0.32 -18.64
C PRO A 80 -15.78 0.95 -18.98
N GLN A 81 -16.89 0.29 -18.61
CA GLN A 81 -18.25 0.80 -18.73
C GLN A 81 -19.01 0.59 -17.42
N PRO A 82 -20.00 1.43 -17.08
CA PRO A 82 -20.75 1.30 -15.84
C PRO A 82 -21.35 -0.11 -15.68
N GLY A 83 -20.99 -0.79 -14.59
CA GLY A 83 -21.46 -2.13 -14.25
C GLY A 83 -20.83 -3.29 -15.05
N GLN A 84 -19.97 -3.01 -16.04
CA GLN A 84 -19.28 -4.04 -16.82
C GLN A 84 -17.87 -4.22 -16.28
N TYR A 85 -17.64 -5.38 -15.68
CA TYR A 85 -16.37 -5.67 -15.03
C TYR A 85 -15.51 -6.66 -15.80
N ASP A 86 -14.20 -6.39 -15.86
CA ASP A 86 -13.21 -7.28 -16.46
C ASP A 86 -12.02 -7.53 -15.52
N PHE A 87 -11.86 -8.80 -15.16
CA PHE A 87 -10.76 -9.33 -14.33
C PHE A 87 -9.98 -10.43 -15.06
N SER A 88 -10.01 -10.43 -16.40
CA SER A 88 -9.33 -11.45 -17.21
C SER A 88 -7.90 -11.05 -17.60
N GLY A 89 -7.06 -12.05 -17.85
CA GLY A 89 -5.69 -11.86 -18.35
C GLY A 89 -4.84 -10.99 -17.42
N GLY A 90 -4.21 -9.94 -17.97
CA GLY A 90 -3.41 -8.99 -17.18
C GLY A 90 -4.21 -8.15 -16.16
N ARG A 91 -5.53 -8.31 -16.11
CA ARG A 91 -6.44 -7.70 -15.13
C ARG A 91 -6.83 -8.68 -14.03
N ASP A 92 -6.28 -9.89 -14.02
CA ASP A 92 -6.59 -10.88 -12.99
C ASP A 92 -5.85 -10.59 -11.68
N ILE A 93 -6.47 -9.72 -10.88
CA ILE A 93 -5.95 -9.37 -9.56
C ILE A 93 -6.02 -10.55 -8.59
N VAL A 94 -7.01 -11.43 -8.70
CA VAL A 94 -7.14 -12.61 -7.84
C VAL A 94 -5.98 -13.57 -8.11
N GLY A 95 -5.70 -13.85 -9.38
CA GLY A 95 -4.55 -14.64 -9.81
C GLY A 95 -3.22 -14.05 -9.33
N PHE A 96 -3.05 -12.73 -9.45
CA PHE A 96 -1.86 -12.04 -8.95
C PHE A 96 -1.66 -12.19 -7.43
N ILE A 97 -2.71 -12.01 -6.64
CA ILE A 97 -2.64 -12.15 -5.18
C ILE A 97 -2.40 -13.62 -4.77
N LYS A 98 -3.00 -14.57 -5.48
CA LYS A 98 -2.74 -16.01 -5.28
C LYS A 98 -1.29 -16.38 -5.58
N GLU A 99 -0.67 -15.77 -6.60
CA GLU A 99 0.75 -15.97 -6.90
C GLU A 99 1.64 -15.45 -5.75
N ILE A 100 1.31 -14.28 -5.18
CA ILE A 100 2.00 -13.76 -3.99
C ILE A 100 1.89 -14.76 -2.82
N GLN A 101 0.70 -15.33 -2.59
CA GLN A 101 0.48 -16.36 -1.57
C GLN A 101 1.29 -17.63 -1.84
N ALA A 102 1.32 -18.10 -3.09
CA ALA A 102 2.05 -19.31 -3.49
C ALA A 102 3.56 -19.18 -3.22
N GLN A 103 4.09 -17.97 -3.35
CA GLN A 103 5.49 -17.67 -3.04
C GLN A 103 5.74 -17.37 -1.55
N GLY A 104 4.71 -17.40 -0.71
CA GLY A 104 4.82 -17.20 0.74
C GLY A 104 5.12 -15.76 1.14
N LEU A 105 4.77 -14.79 0.30
CA LEU A 105 4.83 -13.37 0.63
C LEU A 105 3.46 -12.89 1.13
N TYR A 106 3.46 -11.78 1.84
CA TYR A 106 2.24 -11.07 2.20
C TYR A 106 1.84 -10.06 1.11
N ALA A 107 0.59 -9.65 1.12
CA ALA A 107 0.06 -8.63 0.22
C ALA A 107 -0.49 -7.43 0.99
N CYS A 108 -0.24 -6.23 0.45
CA CYS A 108 -0.90 -4.99 0.84
C CYS A 108 -1.75 -4.52 -0.35
N LEU A 109 -3.08 -4.57 -0.19
CA LEU A 109 -4.00 -4.26 -1.27
C LEU A 109 -4.46 -2.80 -1.17
N ARG A 110 -4.09 -1.98 -2.15
CA ARG A 110 -4.45 -0.55 -2.22
C ARG A 110 -5.59 -0.38 -3.20
N ILE A 111 -6.83 -0.39 -2.70
CA ILE A 111 -8.04 -0.57 -3.51
C ILE A 111 -8.39 0.65 -4.38
N GLY A 112 -7.79 1.82 -4.14
CA GLY A 112 -8.26 3.05 -4.78
C GLY A 112 -9.62 3.46 -4.21
N PRO A 113 -10.31 4.44 -4.80
CA PRO A 113 -10.58 4.57 -6.24
C PRO A 113 -9.62 5.46 -7.03
N PHE A 114 -8.98 6.44 -6.39
CA PHE A 114 -8.02 7.33 -7.03
C PHE A 114 -6.62 6.96 -6.55
N ILE A 115 -5.75 6.56 -7.48
CA ILE A 115 -4.45 5.94 -7.19
C ILE A 115 -3.26 6.82 -7.57
N GLU A 116 -3.53 7.96 -8.23
CA GLU A 116 -2.58 8.76 -9.01
C GLU A 116 -1.74 7.86 -9.92
N GLY A 117 -0.67 7.32 -9.35
CA GLY A 117 0.12 6.20 -9.85
C GLY A 117 0.67 6.44 -11.24
N GLU A 118 0.73 7.70 -11.69
CA GLU A 118 1.00 8.10 -13.07
C GLU A 118 0.17 7.26 -14.07
N TRP A 119 -1.08 6.96 -13.68
CA TRP A 119 -2.01 6.17 -14.44
C TRP A 119 -3.09 7.05 -15.07
N THR A 120 -3.61 6.62 -16.20
CA THR A 120 -4.64 7.36 -16.95
C THR A 120 -5.79 7.74 -16.03
N TYR A 121 -6.09 9.04 -15.97
CA TYR A 121 -7.17 9.62 -15.15
C TYR A 121 -7.08 9.27 -13.65
N GLY A 122 -5.87 9.00 -13.14
CA GLY A 122 -5.63 8.64 -11.74
C GLY A 122 -6.33 7.36 -11.31
N GLY A 123 -6.66 6.47 -12.26
CA GLY A 123 -7.40 5.22 -12.00
C GLY A 123 -8.91 5.34 -12.05
N LEU A 124 -9.48 6.55 -12.14
CA LEU A 124 -10.93 6.74 -12.23
C LEU A 124 -11.45 6.38 -13.64
N PRO A 125 -12.61 5.71 -13.77
CA PRO A 125 -13.21 5.46 -15.08
C PRO A 125 -13.67 6.74 -15.76
N PHE A 126 -13.49 6.85 -17.08
CA PHE A 126 -13.90 8.04 -17.83
C PHE A 126 -15.41 8.29 -17.80
N TRP A 127 -16.22 7.24 -17.82
CA TRP A 127 -17.69 7.35 -17.74
C TRP A 127 -18.17 7.99 -16.43
N LEU A 128 -17.33 7.99 -15.39
CA LEU A 128 -17.65 8.61 -14.11
C LEU A 128 -17.81 10.13 -14.29
N HIS A 129 -17.10 10.75 -15.23
CA HIS A 129 -17.24 12.17 -15.56
C HIS A 129 -18.63 12.54 -16.11
N ASP A 130 -19.29 11.62 -16.81
CA ASP A 130 -20.59 11.87 -17.43
C ASP A 130 -21.75 11.68 -16.43
N VAL A 131 -21.46 11.32 -15.18
CA VAL A 131 -22.46 11.20 -14.12
C VAL A 131 -22.96 12.59 -13.71
N PRO A 132 -24.29 12.86 -13.78
CA PRO A 132 -24.83 14.17 -13.45
C PRO A 132 -24.49 14.61 -12.03
N GLY A 133 -23.90 15.81 -11.90
CA GLY A 133 -23.60 16.43 -10.60
C GLY A 133 -22.45 15.77 -9.84
N ILE A 134 -21.62 14.97 -10.51
CA ILE A 134 -20.47 14.34 -9.86
C ILE A 134 -19.40 15.37 -9.51
N VAL A 135 -18.86 15.22 -8.31
CA VAL A 135 -17.67 15.94 -7.86
C VAL A 135 -16.74 14.89 -7.29
N PHE A 136 -15.61 14.67 -7.95
CA PHE A 136 -14.62 13.72 -7.47
C PHE A 136 -14.00 14.20 -6.15
N ARG A 137 -13.58 13.25 -5.32
CA ARG A 137 -12.74 13.53 -4.14
C ARG A 137 -13.38 14.50 -3.13
N SER A 138 -14.72 14.46 -3.04
CA SER A 138 -15.52 15.33 -2.17
C SER A 138 -16.73 14.58 -1.62
N ASP A 139 -17.39 15.18 -0.62
CA ASP A 139 -18.65 14.69 -0.07
C ASP A 139 -19.80 14.88 -1.08
N ASN A 140 -19.81 13.99 -2.07
CA ASN A 140 -20.74 13.99 -3.20
C ASN A 140 -21.39 12.62 -3.29
N GLU A 141 -22.72 12.56 -3.16
CA GLU A 141 -23.46 11.29 -3.12
C GLU A 141 -23.23 10.40 -4.36
N PRO A 142 -23.27 10.92 -5.60
CA PRO A 142 -22.94 10.12 -6.79
C PRO A 142 -21.55 9.48 -6.71
N PHE A 143 -20.53 10.26 -6.35
CA PHE A 143 -19.17 9.77 -6.24
C PHE A 143 -19.03 8.71 -5.13
N LYS A 144 -19.57 8.99 -3.94
CA LYS A 144 -19.59 8.07 -2.80
C LYS A 144 -20.24 6.73 -3.15
N LEU A 145 -21.37 6.77 -3.85
CA LEU A 145 -22.09 5.56 -4.27
C LEU A 145 -21.25 4.69 -5.22
N HIS A 146 -20.72 5.27 -6.30
CA HIS A 146 -19.92 4.52 -7.27
C HIS A 146 -18.65 3.95 -6.66
N MET A 147 -17.97 4.75 -5.83
CA MET A 147 -16.81 4.31 -5.10
C MET A 147 -17.14 3.16 -4.15
N GLN A 148 -18.19 3.31 -3.33
CA GLN A 148 -18.59 2.27 -2.39
C GLN A 148 -18.91 0.97 -3.12
N ASN A 149 -19.60 1.04 -4.26
CA ASN A 149 -19.92 -0.13 -5.07
C ASN A 149 -18.64 -0.83 -5.57
N PHE A 150 -17.68 -0.08 -6.09
CA PHE A 150 -16.41 -0.63 -6.57
C PHE A 150 -15.59 -1.23 -5.42
N THR A 151 -15.37 -0.49 -4.33
CA THR A 151 -14.62 -0.97 -3.17
C THR A 151 -15.27 -2.22 -2.57
N THR A 152 -16.59 -2.21 -2.40
CA THR A 152 -17.35 -3.36 -1.90
C THR A 152 -17.18 -4.57 -2.81
N LYS A 153 -17.21 -4.38 -4.13
CA LYS A 153 -17.02 -5.47 -5.10
C LYS A 153 -15.62 -6.09 -4.96
N ILE A 154 -14.57 -5.28 -4.90
CA ILE A 154 -13.19 -5.77 -4.75
C ILE A 154 -13.04 -6.52 -3.42
N VAL A 155 -13.51 -5.95 -2.31
CA VAL A 155 -13.44 -6.61 -1.00
C VAL A 155 -14.20 -7.92 -1.00
N ASN A 156 -15.42 -7.97 -1.53
CA ASN A 156 -16.21 -9.20 -1.60
C ASN A 156 -15.54 -10.26 -2.46
N MET A 157 -14.90 -9.87 -3.56
CA MET A 157 -14.13 -10.79 -4.40
C MET A 157 -12.94 -11.40 -3.64
N MET A 158 -12.15 -10.56 -2.94
CA MET A 158 -11.03 -11.04 -2.13
C MET A 158 -11.50 -11.95 -0.98
N LYS A 159 -12.65 -11.62 -0.37
CA LYS A 159 -13.26 -12.44 0.68
C LYS A 159 -13.76 -13.79 0.17
N ALA A 160 -14.41 -13.82 -0.99
CA ALA A 160 -14.92 -15.05 -1.59
C ALA A 160 -13.80 -16.05 -1.90
N GLU A 161 -12.62 -15.53 -2.24
CA GLU A 161 -11.41 -16.30 -2.52
C GLU A 161 -10.57 -16.60 -1.27
N GLY A 162 -10.99 -16.15 -0.08
CA GLY A 162 -10.28 -16.38 1.17
C GLY A 162 -8.91 -15.67 1.24
N LEU A 163 -8.73 -14.56 0.55
CA LEU A 163 -7.43 -13.91 0.37
C LEU A 163 -7.03 -12.97 1.52
N TYR A 164 -7.94 -12.66 2.44
CA TYR A 164 -7.60 -11.92 3.65
C TYR A 164 -6.88 -12.80 4.67
N ALA A 165 -5.92 -12.22 5.40
CA ALA A 165 -5.24 -12.89 6.50
C ALA A 165 -6.22 -13.42 7.56
N SER A 166 -7.32 -12.71 7.83
CA SER A 166 -8.39 -13.23 8.69
C SER A 166 -8.99 -14.58 8.24
N GLN A 167 -8.80 -14.95 6.96
CA GLN A 167 -9.28 -16.17 6.31
C GLN A 167 -8.15 -17.14 5.92
N GLY A 168 -6.88 -16.86 6.28
CA GLY A 168 -5.71 -17.65 5.89
C GLY A 168 -5.00 -17.18 4.60
N GLY A 169 -5.43 -16.08 4.02
CA GLY A 169 -4.85 -15.50 2.81
C GLY A 169 -3.64 -14.59 3.04
N PRO A 170 -3.02 -14.08 1.96
CA PRO A 170 -1.81 -13.27 2.03
C PRO A 170 -2.08 -11.80 2.39
N ILE A 171 -3.31 -11.28 2.22
CA ILE A 171 -3.60 -9.85 2.39
C ILE A 171 -3.59 -9.50 3.88
N ILE A 172 -2.57 -8.78 4.33
CA ILE A 172 -2.40 -8.36 5.74
C ILE A 172 -2.80 -6.92 6.00
N LEU A 173 -2.83 -6.11 4.95
CA LEU A 173 -3.19 -4.69 5.02
C LEU A 173 -4.07 -4.38 3.82
N SER A 174 -5.08 -3.56 4.06
CA SER A 174 -5.84 -2.94 2.99
C SER A 174 -5.77 -1.43 3.13
N GLN A 175 -5.65 -0.74 2.01
CA GLN A 175 -5.69 0.71 1.96
C GLN A 175 -6.89 1.10 1.10
N VAL A 176 -7.80 1.91 1.65
CA VAL A 176 -8.76 2.66 0.83
C VAL A 176 -8.15 4.04 0.62
N GLU A 177 -7.83 4.36 -0.62
CA GLU A 177 -7.12 5.58 -0.98
C GLU A 177 -8.03 6.80 -1.12
N THR A 178 -9.32 6.71 -0.77
CA THR A 178 -10.13 7.91 -0.51
C THR A 178 -9.81 8.60 0.79
N ILE A 179 -8.66 8.28 1.37
CA ILE A 179 -8.03 9.21 2.26
C ILE A 179 -6.60 9.33 1.78
N GLU A 180 -6.48 10.36 0.97
CA GLU A 180 -5.88 10.31 -0.35
C GLU A 180 -4.38 10.24 -0.28
N ASN A 181 -3.74 9.71 -1.33
CA ASN A 181 -2.33 9.98 -1.57
C ASN A 181 -2.13 11.48 -1.41
N GLU A 182 -1.58 11.87 -0.26
CA GLU A 182 -1.39 13.26 0.10
C GLU A 182 -2.68 14.12 0.18
N TYR A 183 -3.84 13.63 0.68
CA TYR A 183 -5.08 14.45 0.71
C TYR A 183 -4.92 15.76 1.44
N GLN A 184 -4.06 15.84 2.46
CA GLN A 184 -3.76 17.12 3.12
C GLN A 184 -3.44 18.26 2.13
N ASN A 185 -2.90 17.95 0.95
CA ASN A 185 -2.63 18.93 -0.09
C ASN A 185 -3.91 19.50 -0.73
N VAL A 186 -5.00 18.72 -0.78
CA VAL A 186 -6.26 19.06 -1.48
C VAL A 186 -7.43 19.28 -0.51
N GLU A 187 -7.36 18.78 0.71
CA GLU A 187 -8.38 18.95 1.76
C GLU A 187 -8.68 20.44 2.00
N LYS A 188 -7.63 21.26 2.06
CA LYS A 188 -7.74 22.73 2.18
C LYS A 188 -8.47 23.37 1.01
N ALA A 189 -8.44 22.76 -0.18
CA ALA A 189 -9.15 23.24 -1.36
C ALA A 189 -10.66 22.95 -1.28
N PHE A 190 -11.08 21.89 -0.58
CA PHE A 190 -12.48 21.50 -0.40
C PHE A 190 -13.15 22.04 0.88
N ARG A 191 -12.38 22.70 1.76
CA ARG A 191 -12.88 23.38 2.98
C ARG A 191 -13.80 22.46 3.80
N ASP A 192 -15.09 22.79 3.90
CA ASP A 192 -16.05 22.11 4.77
C ASP A 192 -16.47 20.72 4.28
N LYS A 193 -16.15 20.35 3.03
CA LYS A 193 -16.55 19.07 2.40
C LYS A 193 -15.49 17.97 2.46
N GLY A 194 -14.27 18.29 2.88
CA GLY A 194 -13.18 17.30 3.00
C GLY A 194 -13.31 16.39 4.22
N PRO A 195 -13.40 16.94 5.44
CA PRO A 195 -13.47 16.14 6.67
C PRO A 195 -14.65 15.16 6.74
N PRO A 196 -15.89 15.51 6.31
CA PRO A 196 -17.01 14.57 6.26
C PRO A 196 -16.77 13.39 5.31
N TYR A 197 -16.10 13.65 4.18
CA TYR A 197 -15.79 12.64 3.19
C TYR A 197 -14.73 11.64 3.69
N VAL A 198 -13.67 12.12 4.36
CA VAL A 198 -12.65 11.26 4.99
C VAL A 198 -13.25 10.34 6.03
N ARG A 199 -14.11 10.88 6.91
CA ARG A 199 -14.80 10.09 7.92
C ARG A 199 -15.71 9.04 7.28
N TRP A 200 -16.51 9.42 6.30
CA TRP A 200 -17.37 8.50 5.57
C TRP A 200 -16.56 7.39 4.88
N ALA A 201 -15.43 7.73 4.25
CA ALA A 201 -14.56 6.77 3.58
C ALA A 201 -13.97 5.74 4.55
N ALA A 202 -13.51 6.20 5.71
CA ALA A 202 -13.00 5.32 6.76
C ALA A 202 -14.10 4.42 7.34
N GLU A 203 -15.27 4.99 7.64
CA GLU A 203 -16.44 4.23 8.13
C GLU A 203 -16.89 3.18 7.12
N MET A 204 -16.95 3.53 5.83
CA MET A 204 -17.26 2.61 4.75
C MET A 204 -16.23 1.47 4.70
N ALA A 205 -14.93 1.79 4.69
CA ALA A 205 -13.86 0.81 4.63
C ALA A 205 -13.88 -0.17 5.81
N VAL A 206 -13.95 0.36 7.03
CA VAL A 206 -14.01 -0.42 8.27
C VAL A 206 -15.29 -1.26 8.31
N GLY A 207 -16.41 -0.69 7.85
CA GLY A 207 -17.71 -1.36 7.73
C GLY A 207 -17.69 -2.57 6.79
N LEU A 208 -16.74 -2.65 5.85
CA LEU A 208 -16.56 -3.83 5.00
C LEU A 208 -15.99 -5.04 5.74
N GLN A 209 -15.54 -4.91 7.01
CA GLN A 209 -15.16 -6.01 7.89
C GLN A 209 -14.18 -7.01 7.25
N THR A 210 -13.08 -6.52 6.69
CA THR A 210 -12.03 -7.35 6.07
C THR A 210 -11.28 -8.22 7.08
N GLY A 211 -11.32 -7.87 8.37
CA GLY A 211 -10.60 -8.56 9.43
C GLY A 211 -9.09 -8.28 9.42
N VAL A 212 -8.65 -7.29 8.65
CA VAL A 212 -7.27 -6.79 8.63
C VAL A 212 -7.25 -5.28 8.83
N PRO A 213 -6.16 -4.69 9.35
CA PRO A 213 -6.07 -3.25 9.52
C PRO A 213 -6.22 -2.51 8.20
N TRP A 214 -6.97 -1.41 8.26
CA TRP A 214 -6.99 -0.42 7.19
C TRP A 214 -5.88 0.60 7.44
N VAL A 215 -5.24 1.06 6.36
CA VAL A 215 -4.21 2.10 6.41
C VAL A 215 -4.57 3.28 5.51
N MET A 216 -4.06 4.46 5.85
CA MET A 216 -4.22 5.72 5.12
C MET A 216 -2.86 6.37 4.93
N CYS A 217 -2.60 7.06 3.83
CA CYS A 217 -1.28 7.65 3.55
C CYS A 217 -1.35 9.18 3.69
N LYS A 218 -0.42 9.81 4.44
CA LYS A 218 -0.38 11.27 4.67
C LYS A 218 -1.72 11.84 5.17
N GLN A 219 -2.27 11.23 6.23
CA GLN A 219 -3.46 11.75 6.89
C GLN A 219 -3.24 11.86 8.40
N ASP A 220 -3.02 13.08 8.91
CA ASP A 220 -2.77 13.30 10.35
C ASP A 220 -4.04 13.10 11.21
N ASP A 221 -5.23 13.12 10.61
CA ASP A 221 -6.54 12.98 11.26
C ASP A 221 -7.28 11.68 10.90
N ALA A 222 -6.54 10.62 10.56
CA ALA A 222 -7.10 9.29 10.36
C ALA A 222 -7.99 8.85 11.54
N PRO A 223 -9.28 8.55 11.34
CA PRO A 223 -10.13 8.11 12.43
C PRO A 223 -9.79 6.67 12.83
N ASP A 224 -9.78 6.39 14.13
CA ASP A 224 -9.60 5.04 14.66
C ASP A 224 -10.65 4.08 14.03
N PRO A 225 -10.26 2.84 13.65
CA PRO A 225 -9.00 2.14 13.88
C PRO A 225 -7.99 2.24 12.71
N VAL A 226 -8.11 3.23 11.83
CA VAL A 226 -7.32 3.30 10.60
C VAL A 226 -5.94 3.91 10.87
N VAL A 227 -4.88 3.21 10.45
CA VAL A 227 -3.49 3.63 10.74
C VAL A 227 -2.98 4.59 9.67
N SER A 228 -2.47 5.75 10.08
CA SER A 228 -1.79 6.68 9.18
C SER A 228 -0.36 6.21 8.88
N LEU A 229 0.01 6.18 7.60
CA LEU A 229 1.33 5.87 7.07
C LEU A 229 1.94 7.14 6.47
N LEU A 230 3.21 7.38 6.78
CA LEU A 230 3.97 8.50 6.26
C LEU A 230 4.56 8.15 4.89
N HIS A 231 4.42 9.07 3.92
CA HIS A 231 5.19 9.04 2.68
C HIS A 231 6.28 10.12 2.76
N PHE A 232 7.54 9.69 2.88
CA PHE A 232 8.71 10.56 2.79
C PHE A 232 9.58 10.12 1.61
N LYS A 233 9.93 11.06 0.74
CA LYS A 233 11.18 10.97 -0.03
C LYS A 233 12.27 11.54 0.85
N TYR A 234 13.18 10.70 1.31
CA TYR A 234 14.45 11.18 1.79
C TYR A 234 15.36 11.25 0.56
N ASP A 235 15.50 12.45 -0.02
CA ASP A 235 16.55 12.67 -1.00
C ASP A 235 17.87 12.52 -0.24
N ALA A 236 18.61 11.46 -0.54
CA ALA A 236 19.96 11.34 -0.04
C ALA A 236 20.70 12.62 -0.46
N PRO A 237 21.36 13.33 0.45
CA PRO A 237 22.20 14.46 0.05
C PRO A 237 23.18 13.94 -1.00
N ASP A 238 23.37 14.71 -2.08
CA ASP A 238 24.36 14.39 -3.10
C ASP A 238 25.66 13.96 -2.41
N PRO A 239 26.32 12.88 -2.86
CA PRO A 239 27.57 12.47 -2.27
C PRO A 239 28.51 13.67 -2.33
N VAL A 240 28.89 14.20 -1.16
CA VAL A 240 29.85 15.29 -1.04
C VAL A 240 31.08 14.84 -1.79
N THR A 241 31.28 15.40 -2.99
CA THR A 241 32.51 15.16 -3.72
C THR A 241 33.62 15.81 -2.92
N SER A 242 34.79 15.16 -2.87
CA SER A 242 35.95 15.51 -2.03
C SER A 242 36.54 16.92 -2.25
N ASN A 243 35.87 17.80 -3.00
CA ASN A 243 36.32 19.14 -3.36
C ASN A 243 35.72 20.26 -2.49
N ASP A 244 34.78 19.96 -1.59
CA ASP A 244 34.15 20.97 -0.71
C ASP A 244 34.86 21.16 0.65
N PHE A 245 36.05 20.56 0.84
CA PHE A 245 36.80 20.64 2.10
C PHE A 245 37.85 21.76 2.18
N ASP A 246 38.02 22.58 1.14
CA ASP A 246 39.14 23.54 1.07
C ASP A 246 38.76 25.03 1.19
N GLY A 247 37.60 25.34 1.76
CA GLY A 247 37.20 26.74 1.94
C GLY A 247 36.22 26.97 3.07
N ASP A 248 36.62 26.76 4.33
CA ASP A 248 36.02 27.46 5.50
C ASP A 248 36.72 27.14 6.84
N LEU A 249 38.06 27.09 6.86
CA LEU A 249 38.84 26.91 8.11
C LEU A 249 39.58 28.15 8.60
N ASN A 250 39.29 29.35 8.07
CA ASN A 250 40.03 30.57 8.43
C ASN A 250 39.23 31.70 9.11
N GLU A 251 37.96 31.52 9.48
CA GLU A 251 37.15 32.60 10.10
C GLU A 251 36.62 32.34 11.52
N SER A 252 37.18 31.40 12.30
CA SER A 252 36.70 31.17 13.68
C SER A 252 37.73 31.33 14.80
N LEU A 253 38.85 32.04 14.57
CA LEU A 253 39.81 32.34 15.64
C LEU A 253 40.26 33.80 15.65
N GLY A 254 39.57 34.61 16.46
CA GLY A 254 40.24 35.66 17.27
C GLY A 254 39.75 37.10 17.10
N GLY A 255 39.25 37.67 18.22
CA GLY A 255 39.69 39.02 18.59
C GLY A 255 38.62 40.10 18.71
N THR A 256 38.12 40.27 19.94
CA THR A 256 37.55 41.49 20.55
C THR A 256 38.14 42.84 20.09
N ARG A 257 37.28 43.87 19.87
CA ARG A 257 37.17 45.18 20.60
C ARG A 257 36.75 46.39 19.73
N ASN A 258 35.82 47.15 20.31
CA ASN A 258 35.61 48.62 20.32
C ASN A 258 35.16 49.43 19.08
N SER A 259 33.94 49.97 19.26
CA SER A 259 33.51 51.38 19.08
C SER A 259 34.41 52.37 18.33
N ARG A 260 33.86 52.98 17.27
CA ARG A 260 33.57 54.42 17.17
C ARG A 260 32.57 54.68 16.05
#